data_AF-A0A6P0U782-F1
#
_entry.id   AF-A0A6P0U782-F1
#
_cell.length_a   1.000
_cell.length_b   1.000
_cell.length_c   1.000
_cell.angle_alpha   90.00
_cell.angle_beta   90.00
_cell.angle_gamma   90.00
#
_symmetry.space_group_name_H-M   'P 1'
#
loop_
_entity.id
_entity.type
_entity.pdbx_description
1 polymer ?
#
loop_
_entity_poly.entity_id
_entity_poly.type
_entity_poly.pdbx_seq_one_letter_code
_entity_poly.pdbx_strand_id
1 'polypeptide(L)' 'MLAKFSGEISLIVQEILDEWAQFLRIYQTEGKPVYSIYHAAFQDFLYRKDIVQEVESLIEIESMEKQIKNNLLGMVYKNA' A
#
# COMPACT_ATOMS: atom_id res chain seq x y z
N MET A 1 0.81 10.24 13.68
CA MET A 1 2.27 10.40 13.43
C MET A 1 2.66 9.64 12.17
N LEU A 2 2.33 8.35 12.04
CA LEU A 2 2.54 7.55 10.81
C LEU A 2 1.86 8.15 9.56
N ALA A 3 0.58 8.52 9.62
CA ALA A 3 -0.13 9.25 8.56
C ALA A 3 0.59 10.52 8.07
N LYS A 4 1.21 11.26 8.99
CA LYS A 4 1.99 12.46 8.66
C LYS A 4 3.32 12.12 7.97
N PHE A 5 3.92 10.97 8.28
CA PHE A 5 5.14 10.50 7.64
C PHE A 5 4.89 9.82 6.29
N SER A 6 3.75 9.15 6.12
CA SER A 6 3.36 8.52 4.85
C SER A 6 2.72 9.51 3.86
N GLY A 7 2.22 10.65 4.33
CA GLY A 7 1.42 11.56 3.50
C GLY A 7 -0.04 11.09 3.33
N GLU A 8 -0.41 10.00 3.99
CA GLU A 8 -1.74 9.39 3.89
C GLU A 8 -2.71 9.91 4.96
N ILE A 9 -4.00 9.67 4.75
CA ILE A 9 -5.04 10.01 5.72
C ILE A 9 -4.99 9.03 6.90
N SER A 10 -5.26 9.51 8.12
CA SER A 10 -5.23 8.71 9.34
C SER A 10 -6.06 7.43 9.30
N LEU A 11 -7.20 7.44 8.59
CA LEU A 11 -8.08 6.27 8.46
C LEU A 11 -7.41 5.16 7.62
N ILE A 12 -6.82 5.52 6.48
CA ILE A 12 -6.11 4.58 5.58
C ILE A 12 -4.94 3.93 6.33
N VAL A 13 -4.19 4.73 7.10
CA VAL A 13 -3.10 4.20 7.92
C VAL A 13 -3.62 3.24 8.99
N GLN A 14 -4.80 3.49 9.56
CA GLN A 14 -5.39 2.57 10.54
C GLN A 14 -5.81 1.24 9.88
N GLU A 15 -6.43 1.29 8.70
CA GLU A 15 -6.82 0.09 7.93
C GLU A 15 -5.60 -0.80 7.63
N ILE A 16 -4.50 -0.20 7.16
CA ILE A 16 -3.25 -0.94 6.90
C ILE A 16 -2.68 -1.55 8.20
N LEU A 17 -2.69 -0.81 9.30
CA LEU A 17 -2.22 -1.32 10.60
C LEU A 17 -3.09 -2.47 11.11
N ASP A 18 -4.40 -2.43 10.87
CA ASP A 18 -5.34 -3.47 11.25
C ASP A 18 -5.13 -4.74 10.40
N GLU A 19 -4.95 -4.60 9.08
CA GLU A 19 -4.60 -5.72 8.19
C GLU A 19 -3.27 -6.38 8.57
N TRP A 20 -2.31 -5.57 9.00
CA TRP A 20 -0.96 -6.03 9.33
C TRP A 20 -0.78 -6.37 10.81
N ALA A 21 -1.85 -6.35 11.61
CA ALA A 21 -1.80 -6.52 13.06
C ALA A 21 -1.02 -7.76 13.52
N GLN A 22 -1.10 -8.87 12.77
CA GLN A 22 -0.37 -10.12 13.06
C GLN A 22 1.17 -10.00 12.93
N PHE A 23 1.66 -9.00 12.19
CA PHE A 23 3.09 -8.74 11.98
C PHE A 23 3.62 -7.62 12.89
N LEU A 24 2.72 -6.94 13.60
CA LEU A 24 3.02 -5.83 14.48
C LEU A 24 3.05 -6.29 15.94
N ARG A 25 3.96 -5.71 16.70
CA ARG A 25 3.94 -5.74 18.16
C ARG A 25 3.45 -4.39 18.65
N ILE A 26 2.39 -4.44 19.46
CA ILE A 26 1.70 -3.28 20.01
C ILE A 26 2.10 -3.12 21.47
N TYR A 27 2.54 -1.93 21.85
CA TYR A 27 2.81 -1.56 23.25
C TYR A 27 1.98 -0.35 23.63
N GLN A 28 1.68 -0.22 24.92
CA GLN A 28 1.09 1.00 25.45
C GLN A 28 2.20 1.88 26.01
N THR A 29 2.33 3.10 25.47
CA THR A 29 3.23 4.13 26.01
C THR A 29 2.41 5.39 26.25
N GLU A 30 2.39 5.90 27.47
CA GLU A 30 1.63 7.11 27.85
C GLU A 30 0.14 7.05 27.48
N GLY A 31 -0.47 5.85 27.58
CA GLY A 31 -1.86 5.62 27.23
C GLY A 31 -2.16 5.64 25.72
N LYS A 32 -1.13 5.58 24.88
CA LYS A 32 -1.26 5.51 23.42
C LYS A 32 -0.65 4.20 22.90
N PRO A 33 -1.31 3.55 21.92
CA PRO A 33 -0.74 2.40 21.24
C PRO A 33 0.44 2.85 20.38
N VAL A 34 1.58 2.18 20.57
CA VAL A 34 2.78 2.29 19.75
C VAL A 34 2.95 0.98 19.00
N TYR A 35 3.11 1.06 17.69
CA TYR A 35 3.29 -0.07 16.80
C TYR A 35 4.77 -0.22 16.45
N SER A 36 5.30 -1.44 16.53
CA SER A 36 6.61 -1.79 15.99
C SER A 36 6.50 -3.06 15.16
N ILE A 37 7.33 -3.18 14.13
CA ILE A 37 7.50 -4.45 13.43
C ILE A 37 8.28 -5.39 14.35
N TYR A 38 7.74 -6.56 14.64
CA TYR A 38 8.36 -7.49 15.58
C TYR A 38 9.28 -8.52 14.91
N HIS A 39 9.12 -8.74 13.60
CA HIS A 39 9.91 -9.69 12.85
C HIS A 39 10.96 -9.00 11.97
N ALA A 40 12.23 -9.26 12.24
CA ALA A 40 13.35 -8.79 11.42
C ALA A 40 13.18 -9.20 9.94
N ALA A 41 12.68 -10.41 9.66
CA ALA A 41 12.40 -10.85 8.30
C ALA A 41 11.28 -10.04 7.60
N PHE A 42 10.29 -9.56 8.34
CA PHE A 42 9.23 -8.70 7.80
C PHE A 42 9.77 -7.28 7.57
N GLN A 43 10.62 -6.80 8.48
CA GLN A 43 11.35 -5.56 8.29
C GLN A 43 12.24 -5.64 7.03
N ASP A 44 13.02 -6.71 6.86
CA ASP A 44 13.84 -6.96 5.69
C ASP A 44 13.00 -7.05 4.40
N PHE A 45 11.82 -7.68 4.47
CA PHE A 45 10.86 -7.70 3.36
C PHE A 45 10.43 -6.28 2.95
N LEU A 46 10.15 -5.39 3.91
CA LEU A 46 9.80 -3.99 3.60
C LEU A 46 10.97 -3.17 3.05
N TYR A 47 12.21 -3.51 3.42
CA TYR A 47 13.41 -2.82 2.93
C TYR A 47 13.95 -3.38 1.60
N ARG A 48 13.43 -4.52 1.14
CA ARG A 48 13.83 -5.14 -0.12
C ARG A 48 13.28 -4.36 -1.32
N LYS A 49 14.10 -3.40 -1.76
CA LYS A 49 13.84 -2.53 -2.92
C LYS A 49 13.49 -3.29 -4.19
N ASP A 50 13.99 -4.51 -4.36
CA ASP A 50 13.67 -5.37 -5.51
C ASP A 50 12.19 -5.76 -5.54
N ILE A 51 11.61 -6.08 -4.38
CA ILE A 51 10.18 -6.40 -4.26
C ILE A 51 9.32 -5.14 -4.43
N VAL A 52 9.74 -4.03 -3.82
CA VAL A 52 9.00 -2.75 -3.92
C VAL A 52 8.97 -2.24 -5.36
N GLN A 53 10.10 -2.28 -6.07
CA GLN A 53 10.17 -1.85 -7.48
C GLN A 53 9.42 -2.78 -8.42
N GLU A 54 9.46 -4.10 -8.19
CA GLU A 54 8.70 -5.06 -8.99
C GLU A 54 7.19 -4.82 -8.84
N VAL A 55 6.70 -4.63 -7.61
CA VAL A 55 5.29 -4.30 -7.35
C VAL A 55 4.88 -2.95 -7.97
N GLU A 56 5.70 -1.90 -7.85
CA GLU A 56 5.43 -0.60 -8.47
C GLU A 56 5.30 -0.71 -10.00
N SER A 57 6.20 -1.47 -10.64
CA SER A 57 6.14 -1.72 -12.09
C SER A 57 4.89 -2.50 -12.52
N LEU A 58 4.43 -3.46 -11.71
CA LEU A 58 3.21 -4.23 -11.99
C LEU A 58 1.97 -3.33 -11.91
N ILE A 59 1.90 -2.46 -10.90
CA ILE A 59 0.80 -1.49 -10.75
C ILE A 59 0.76 -0.51 -11.93
N GLU A 60 1.92 -0.06 -12.42
CA GLU A 60 2.01 0.80 -13.60
C GLU A 60 1.47 0.10 -14.86
N ILE A 61 1.81 -1.18 -15.05
CA ILE A 61 1.30 -2.01 -16.16
C ILE A 61 -0.23 -2.14 -16.07
N GLU A 62 -0.79 -2.50 -14.92
CA GLU A 62 -2.25 -2.64 -14.75
C GLU A 62 -2.99 -1.32 -15.03
N SER A 63 -2.43 -0.20 -14.58
CA SER A 63 -2.97 1.14 -14.84
C SER A 63 -3.00 1.46 -16.34
N MET A 64 -1.91 1.15 -17.06
CA MET A 64 -1.83 1.30 -18.51
C MET A 64 -2.83 0.40 -19.23
N GLU A 65 -2.95 -0.87 -18.86
CA GLU A 65 -3.93 -1.79 -19.46
C GLU A 65 -5.37 -1.30 -19.27
N LYS A 66 -5.69 -0.79 -18.08
CA LYS A 66 -7.00 -0.22 -17.78
C LYS A 66 -7.30 1.01 -18.64
N GLN A 67 -6.32 1.90 -18.84
CA GLN A 67 -6.47 3.05 -19.75
C GLN A 67 -6.68 2.62 -21.20
N ILE A 68 -5.92 1.63 -21.68
CA ILE A 68 -6.06 1.10 -23.05
C ILE A 68 -7.47 0.52 -23.24
N LYS A 69 -7.95 -0.33 -22.32
CA LYS A 69 -9.29 -0.91 -22.39
C LYS A 69 -10.38 0.16 -22.41
N ASN A 70 -10.27 1.19 -21.57
CA ASN A 70 -11.23 2.29 -21.53
C ASN A 70 -11.25 3.10 -22.83
N ASN A 71 -10.07 3.37 -23.41
CA ASN A 71 -9.97 4.07 -24.69
C ASN A 71 -10.57 3.25 -25.84
N LEU A 72 -10.29 1.95 -25.89
CA LEU A 72 -10.86 1.03 -26.88
C LEU A 72 -12.38 0.93 -26.76
N LEU A 73 -12.91 0.80 -25.55
CA LEU A 73 -14.36 0.84 -25.31
C LEU A 73 -14.96 2.17 -25.79
N GLY A 74 -14.35 3.29 -25.43
CA GLY A 74 -14.78 4.62 -25.89
C GLY A 74 -14.77 4.79 -27.41
N MET A 75 -13.87 4.11 -28.13
CA MET A 75 -13.86 4.10 -29.60
C MET A 75 -14.97 3.24 -30.19
N VAL A 76 -15.31 2.10 -29.58
CA VAL A 76 -16.43 1.27 -30.01
C VAL A 76 -17.76 2.01 -29.84
N TYR A 77 -17.95 2.70 -28.71
CA TYR A 77 -19.18 3.46 -28.44
C TYR A 77 -19.33 4.75 -29.26
N LYS A 78 -18.23 5.32 -29.78
CA LYS A 78 -18.27 6.51 -30.65
C LYS A 78 -18.56 6.20 -32.12
N ASN A 79 -18.43 4.92 -32.52
CA ASN A 79 -18.63 4.46 -33.90
C ASN A 79 -19.90 3.60 -34.07
N ALA A 80 -20.76 3.56 -33.05
CA ALA A 80 -22.08 2.92 -33.04
C ALA A 80 -23.18 3.99 -33.10
#